data_AF-A0A934TRX7-F1
#
_entry.id   AF-A0A934TRX7-F1
#
_cell.length_a   1.000
_cell.length_b   1.000
_cell.length_c   1.000
_cell.angle_alpha   90.00
_cell.angle_beta   90.00
_cell.angle_gamma   90.00
#
_symmetry.space_group_name_H-M   'P 1'
#
loop_
_entity.id
_entity.type
_entity.pdbx_description
1 polymer ?
#
loop_
_entity_poly.entity_id
_entity_poly.type
_entity_poly.pdbx_seq_one_letter_code
_entity_poly.pdbx_strand_id
1 'polypeptide(L)'
;MNTTASKNLVMLARMLERLDRSEDAVDPQQYRGVVEHLSEALRTVRNDAALEAVLSASPATAELYENLQYEHAGLCRSPLEAGLNAELVARAAIDAARRSAAQPKH
;
A
#
# COMPACT_ATOMS: atom_id res chain seq x y z
N MET A 1 13.96 -14.52 13.49
CA MET A 1 13.41 -14.31 12.14
C MET A 1 13.10 -15.68 11.55
N ASN A 2 11.86 -15.93 11.14
CA ASN A 2 11.50 -17.23 10.56
C ASN A 2 11.79 -17.20 9.05
N THR A 3 13.05 -17.44 8.67
CA THR A 3 13.61 -17.24 7.32
C THR A 3 12.79 -17.90 6.20
N THR A 4 12.12 -19.01 6.50
CA THR A 4 11.24 -19.73 5.56
C THR A 4 9.99 -18.92 5.19
N ALA A 5 9.37 -18.25 6.17
CA ALA A 5 8.18 -17.44 5.93
C ALA A 5 8.49 -16.24 5.02
N SER A 6 9.62 -15.58 5.23
CA SER A 6 10.09 -14.48 4.37
C SER A 6 10.39 -14.95 2.94
N LYS A 7 10.98 -16.14 2.76
CA LYS A 7 11.23 -16.71 1.43
C LYS A 7 9.92 -17.04 0.70
N ASN A 8 8.95 -17.60 1.39
CA ASN A 8 7.63 -17.90 0.83
C ASN A 8 6.91 -16.61 0.40
N LEU A 9 6.98 -15.55 1.22
CA LEU A 9 6.42 -14.25 0.88
C LEU A 9 7.03 -13.70 -0.42
N VAL A 10 8.36 -13.70 -0.55
CA VAL A 10 9.04 -13.22 -1.77
C VAL A 10 8.65 -14.06 -3.00
N MET A 11 8.51 -15.38 -2.84
CA MET A 11 8.10 -16.26 -3.93
C MET A 11 6.67 -15.96 -4.39
N LEU A 12 5.72 -15.84 -3.45
CA LEU A 12 4.33 -15.53 -3.75
C LEU A 12 4.17 -14.13 -4.35
N ALA A 13 4.91 -13.14 -3.85
CA ALA A 13 4.94 -11.79 -4.41
C ALA A 13 5.39 -11.80 -5.88
N ARG A 14 6.49 -12.50 -6.19
CA ARG A 14 6.97 -12.65 -7.57
C ARG A 14 5.99 -13.40 -8.47
N MET A 15 5.28 -14.39 -7.92
CA MET A 15 4.24 -15.10 -8.67
C MET A 15 3.10 -14.17 -9.04
N LEU A 16 2.59 -13.39 -8.08
CA LEU A 16 1.53 -12.42 -8.34
C LEU A 16 1.94 -11.39 -9.40
N GLU A 17 3.13 -10.78 -9.27
CA GLU A 17 3.65 -9.83 -10.27
C GLU A 17 3.71 -10.41 -11.68
N ARG A 18 4.08 -11.68 -11.80
CA ARG A 18 4.17 -12.35 -13.09
C ARG A 18 2.78 -12.61 -13.68
N LEU A 19 1.81 -12.96 -12.85
CA LEU A 19 0.43 -13.18 -13.30
C LEU A 19 -0.22 -11.85 -13.72
N ASP A 20 -0.04 -10.77 -12.95
CA ASP A 20 -0.63 -9.46 -13.26
C ASP A 20 -0.05 -8.81 -14.52
N ARG A 21 1.22 -9.08 -14.83
CA ARG A 21 1.87 -8.58 -16.06
C ARG A 21 1.79 -9.54 -17.23
N SER A 22 1.07 -10.65 -17.10
CA SER A 22 0.91 -11.62 -18.18
C SER A 22 0.09 -11.00 -19.32
N GLU A 23 0.63 -11.03 -20.53
CA GLU A 23 -0.11 -10.66 -21.75
C GLU A 23 -1.05 -11.78 -22.21
N ASP A 24 -0.77 -13.01 -21.77
CA ASP A 24 -1.60 -14.19 -22.01
C ASP A 24 -2.69 -14.35 -20.95
N ALA A 25 -3.79 -15.00 -21.33
CA ALA A 25 -4.88 -15.34 -20.42
C ALA A 25 -4.38 -16.24 -19.27
N VAL A 26 -4.45 -15.72 -18.05
CA VAL A 26 -4.13 -16.44 -16.82
C VAL A 26 -5.33 -17.25 -16.35
N ASP A 27 -5.08 -18.45 -15.86
CA ASP A 27 -6.10 -19.27 -15.21
C ASP A 27 -6.65 -18.53 -13.95
N PRO A 28 -7.97 -18.24 -13.88
CA PRO A 28 -8.53 -17.48 -12.76
C PRO A 28 -8.39 -18.17 -11.41
N GLN A 29 -8.40 -19.51 -11.38
CA GLN A 29 -8.25 -20.29 -10.16
C GLN A 29 -6.80 -20.21 -9.65
N GLN A 30 -5.83 -20.24 -10.56
CA GLN A 30 -4.42 -20.03 -10.22
C GLN A 30 -4.20 -18.63 -9.63
N TYR A 31 -4.74 -17.59 -10.28
CA TYR A 31 -4.61 -16.22 -9.79
C TYR A 31 -5.19 -16.09 -8.38
N ARG A 32 -6.41 -16.59 -8.18
CA ARG A 32 -7.08 -16.57 -6.88
C ARG A 32 -6.27 -17.28 -5.80
N GLY A 33 -5.75 -18.48 -6.09
CA GLY A 33 -4.94 -19.23 -5.12
C GLY A 33 -3.66 -18.50 -4.70
N VAL A 34 -2.99 -17.81 -5.64
CA VAL A 34 -1.81 -16.99 -5.30
C VAL A 34 -2.19 -15.82 -4.39
N VAL A 35 -3.29 -15.11 -4.71
CA VAL A 35 -3.77 -13.99 -3.90
C VAL A 35 -4.17 -14.44 -2.49
N GLU A 36 -4.87 -15.56 -2.36
CA GLU A 36 -5.30 -16.11 -1.07
C GLU A 36 -4.10 -16.43 -0.18
N HIS A 37 -3.14 -17.22 -0.67
CA HIS A 37 -1.95 -17.58 0.10
C HIS A 37 -1.04 -16.38 0.41
N LEU A 38 -0.90 -15.45 -0.53
CA LEU A 38 -0.15 -14.23 -0.29
C LEU A 38 -0.82 -13.37 0.79
N SER A 39 -2.15 -13.29 0.79
CA SER A 39 -2.91 -12.56 1.81
C SER A 39 -2.71 -13.16 3.20
N GLU A 40 -2.69 -14.49 3.33
CA GLU A 40 -2.39 -15.17 4.60
C GLU A 40 -0.97 -14.86 5.09
N ALA A 41 0.02 -14.89 4.19
CA ALA A 41 1.39 -14.53 4.53
C ALA A 41 1.51 -13.06 4.97
N LEU A 42 0.82 -12.13 4.27
CA LEU A 42 0.84 -10.71 4.58
C LEU A 42 0.14 -10.36 5.91
N ARG A 43 -0.85 -11.15 6.35
CA ARG A 43 -1.49 -10.95 7.66
C ARG A 43 -0.61 -11.39 8.84
N THR A 44 0.34 -12.28 8.60
CA THR A 44 1.17 -12.88 9.66
C THR A 44 2.59 -12.31 9.71
N VAL A 45 3.05 -11.69 8.62
CA VAL A 45 4.37 -11.06 8.55
C VAL A 45 4.42 -9.81 9.43
N ARG A 46 5.58 -9.60 10.06
CA ARG A 46 5.83 -8.36 10.81
C ARG A 46 6.00 -7.20 9.84
N ASN A 47 5.46 -6.04 10.19
CA ASN A 47 5.79 -4.80 9.51
C ASN A 47 7.23 -4.40 9.91
N ASP A 48 8.19 -4.72 9.04
CA ASP A 48 9.60 -4.42 9.21
C ASP A 48 10.25 -4.07 7.85
N ALA A 49 11.53 -3.70 7.89
CA ALA A 49 12.27 -3.29 6.69
C ALA A 49 12.33 -4.37 5.59
N ALA A 50 12.21 -5.66 5.95
CA ALA A 50 12.19 -6.72 4.97
C ALA A 50 10.84 -6.79 4.24
N LEU A 51 9.73 -6.58 4.95
CA LEU A 51 8.42 -6.41 4.33
C LEU A 51 8.43 -5.20 3.39
N GLU A 52 8.89 -4.04 3.85
CA GLU A 52 8.92 -2.83 3.01
C GLU A 52 9.75 -3.01 1.74
N ALA A 53 10.87 -3.73 1.81
CA ALA A 53 11.67 -4.06 0.63
C ALA A 53 10.89 -4.90 -0.39
N VAL A 54 10.05 -5.85 0.06
CA VAL A 54 9.18 -6.64 -0.83
C VAL A 54 8.11 -5.76 -1.44
N LEU A 55 7.40 -4.96 -0.63
CA LEU A 55 6.32 -4.10 -1.11
C LEU A 55 6.84 -3.01 -2.07
N SER A 56 8.07 -2.53 -1.89
CA SER A 56 8.71 -1.60 -2.83
C SER A 56 9.11 -2.25 -4.15
N ALA A 57 9.39 -3.55 -4.16
CA ALA A 57 9.82 -4.27 -5.36
C ALA A 57 8.66 -4.93 -6.14
N SER A 58 7.49 -5.05 -5.51
CA SER A 58 6.33 -5.77 -6.04
C SER A 58 5.05 -4.91 -5.91
N PRO A 59 4.74 -4.08 -6.93
CA PRO A 59 3.55 -3.21 -6.96
C PRO A 59 2.20 -3.91 -6.70
N ALA A 60 1.94 -5.07 -7.30
CA ALA A 60 0.70 -5.83 -7.09
C ALA A 60 0.60 -6.37 -5.65
N THR A 61 1.74 -6.76 -5.08
CA THR A 61 1.78 -7.18 -3.66
C THR A 61 1.55 -5.99 -2.73
N ALA A 62 2.08 -4.83 -3.08
CA ALA A 62 1.86 -3.57 -2.39
C ALA A 62 0.38 -3.18 -2.37
N GLU A 63 -0.30 -3.22 -3.51
CA GLU A 63 -1.73 -2.94 -3.63
C GLU A 63 -2.56 -3.93 -2.81
N LEU A 64 -2.23 -5.23 -2.88
CA LEU A 64 -2.90 -6.23 -2.07
C LEU A 64 -2.72 -5.97 -0.56
N TYR A 65 -1.50 -5.62 -0.12
CA TYR A 65 -1.24 -5.28 1.28
C TYR A 65 -2.04 -4.06 1.74
N GLU A 66 -2.10 -3.00 0.92
CA GLU A 66 -2.94 -1.82 1.17
C GLU A 66 -4.41 -2.20 1.34
N ASN A 67 -4.95 -2.99 0.41
CA ASN A 67 -6.34 -3.44 0.46
C ASN A 67 -6.64 -4.24 1.73
N LEU A 68 -5.71 -5.07 2.19
CA LEU A 68 -5.85 -5.83 3.43
C LEU A 68 -5.83 -4.94 4.69
N GLN A 69 -5.08 -3.84 4.65
CA GLN A 69 -4.97 -2.90 5.76
C GLN A 69 -5.98 -1.75 5.69
N TYR A 70 -6.84 -1.72 4.67
CA TYR A 70 -7.78 -0.64 4.42
C TYR A 70 -8.65 -0.29 5.63
N GLU A 71 -9.16 -1.30 6.34
CA GLU A 71 -9.98 -1.10 7.54
C GLU A 71 -9.20 -0.45 8.71
N HIS A 72 -7.87 -0.61 8.74
CA HIS A 72 -7.02 -0.16 9.83
C HIS A 72 -6.31 1.17 9.53
N ALA A 73 -5.93 1.42 8.27
CA ALA A 73 -5.10 2.55 7.86
C ALA A 73 -5.59 3.30 6.60
N GLY A 74 -6.74 2.90 6.03
CA GLY A 74 -7.16 3.35 4.70
C GLY A 74 -6.17 2.90 3.61
N LEU A 75 -6.17 3.58 2.46
CA LEU A 75 -5.25 3.30 1.34
C LEU A 75 -3.85 3.91 1.53
N CYS A 76 -3.54 4.48 2.70
CA CYS A 76 -2.26 5.16 2.89
C CYS A 76 -1.16 4.19 3.35
N ARG A 77 -0.28 3.79 2.42
CA ARG A 77 1.06 3.25 2.77
C ARG A 77 2.10 4.33 3.09
N SER A 78 1.79 5.59 2.79
CA SER A 78 2.60 6.75 3.19
C SER A 78 2.56 6.95 4.71
N PRO A 79 3.65 7.42 5.35
CA PRO A 79 3.66 7.67 6.77
C PRO A 79 2.49 8.59 7.12
N LEU A 80 1.65 8.16 8.06
CA LEU A 80 0.50 8.93 8.53
C LEU A 80 0.88 10.39 8.84
N GLU A 81 2.10 10.62 9.35
CA GLU A 81 2.66 11.95 9.58
C GLU A 81 2.81 12.80 8.31
N ALA A 82 3.28 12.23 7.19
CA ALA A 82 3.44 12.99 5.95
C ALA A 82 2.08 13.40 5.38
N GLY A 83 1.10 12.48 5.42
CA GLY A 83 -0.28 12.75 5.02
C GLY A 83 -0.96 13.81 5.90
N LEU A 84 -0.86 13.64 7.22
CA LEU A 84 -1.40 14.59 8.21
C LEU A 84 -0.76 15.98 8.06
N ASN A 85 0.56 16.06 7.89
CA ASN A 85 1.25 17.34 7.69
C ASN A 85 0.81 18.02 6.40
N ALA A 86 0.63 17.27 5.31
CA ALA A 86 0.11 17.82 4.07
C ALA A 86 -1.32 18.37 4.25
N GLU A 87 -2.16 17.66 4.99
CA GLU A 87 -3.53 18.11 5.31
C GLU A 87 -3.52 19.40 6.16
N LEU A 88 -2.72 19.45 7.22
CA LEU A 88 -2.59 20.63 8.08
C LEU A 88 -2.10 21.86 7.29
N VAL A 89 -1.09 21.68 6.43
CA VAL A 89 -0.57 22.75 5.56
C VAL A 89 -1.63 23.22 4.57
N ALA A 90 -2.36 22.30 3.93
CA ALA A 90 -3.43 22.65 3.01
C ALA A 90 -4.55 23.43 3.72
N ARG A 91 -4.94 23.00 4.93
CA ARG A 91 -5.95 23.69 5.75
C ARG A 91 -5.53 25.11 6.08
N ALA A 92 -4.29 25.29 6.51
CA ALA A 92 -3.73 26.61 6.84
C ALA A 92 -3.72 27.55 5.62
N ALA A 93 -3.35 27.04 4.45
CA ALA A 93 -3.35 27.80 3.20
C ALA A 93 -4.76 28.25 2.79
N ILE A 94 -5.76 27.35 2.89
CA ILE A 94 -7.16 27.67 2.61
C ILE A 94 -7.69 28.74 3.56
N ASP A 95 -7.42 28.62 4.86
CA ASP A 95 -7.86 29.60 5.85
C ASP A 95 -7.20 30.98 5.66
N ALA A 96 -5.93 31.01 5.25
CA ALA A 96 -5.24 32.24 4.88
C ALA A 96 -5.87 32.90 3.63
N ALA A 97 -6.19 32.12 2.61
CA ALA A 97 -6.86 32.61 1.40
C ALA A 97 -8.27 33.16 1.73
N ARG A 98 -9.04 32.47 2.58
CA ARG A 98 -10.36 32.92 3.03
C ARG A 98 -10.30 34.26 3.79
N ARG A 99 -9.33 34.41 4.71
CA ARG A 99 -9.12 35.68 5.42
C ARG A 99 -8.74 36.82 4.48
N SER A 100 -7.85 36.54 3.52
CA SER A 100 -7.43 37.53 2.52
C SER A 100 -8.56 37.94 1.57
N ALA A 101 -9.51 37.05 1.29
CA ALA A 101 -10.70 37.34 0.51
C ALA A 101 -11.79 38.11 1.29
N ALA A 102 -11.85 37.93 2.61
CA ALA A 102 -12.81 38.61 3.50
C ALA A 102 -12.35 40.01 3.95
N GLN A 103 -11.05 40.33 3.79
CA GLN A 103 -10.53 41.66 4.05
C GLN A 103 -10.92 42.60 2.89
N PRO A 104 -11.72 43.67 3.12
CA PRO A 104 -12.04 44.60 2.05
C PRO A 104 -10.76 45.28 1.58
N LYS A 105 -10.56 45.32 0.26
CA LYS A 105 -9.55 46.20 -0.34
C LYS A 105 -10.04 47.63 -0.10
N HIS A 106 -9.19 48.42 0.56
CA HIS A 106 -9.41 49.82 0.97
C HIS A 106 -10.36 50.63 0.09
#